data_AF-A0A974D0V7-F1
#
_entry.id   AF-A0A974D0V7-F1
#
_cell.length_a   1.000
_cell.length_b   1.000
_cell.length_c   1.000
_cell.angle_alpha   90.00
_cell.angle_beta   90.00
_cell.angle_gamma   90.00
#
_symmetry.space_group_name_H-M   'P 1'
#
loop_
_entity.id
_entity.type
_entity.pdbx_description
1 polymer ?
#
loop_
_entity_poly.entity_id
_entity_poly.type
_entity_poly.pdbx_seq_one_letter_code
_entity_poly.pdbx_strand_id
1 'polypeptide(L)'
;MAFGCIPGQRQRQTGGATQQVRRDSKSNPCRQLCEHLFREPPRFSYKRGSTLKDLLSPTEPRQEALELKNKLGTFPCYNCNCCTSIIKGPNIHHPTKGTEIPLKTFATCSSTHVVYTLKCPCGMMYIGKTIRSVNTRIKEHKNTIRNFALDTYTDTSVSRHFSEAKHHVSQLKWKVLEVVKRPQRGGNWDKLLLQREAWWIEKMDSTKPLGMNDFNSLKCFL
;
A
#
# COMPACT_ATOMS: atom_id res chain seq x y z
N MET A 1 13.63 41.72 -39.64
CA MET A 1 14.78 42.63 -39.40
C MET A 1 14.94 42.70 -37.87
N ALA A 2 15.86 41.92 -37.30
CA ALA A 2 17.25 42.30 -36.98
C ALA A 2 17.32 43.51 -36.04
N PHE A 3 18.15 43.61 -35.01
CA PHE A 3 19.00 42.75 -34.18
C PHE A 3 19.56 43.76 -33.15
N GLY A 4 19.81 43.36 -31.90
CA GLY A 4 20.53 44.23 -30.95
C GLY A 4 20.85 43.50 -29.65
N CYS A 5 22.04 42.90 -29.58
CA CYS A 5 22.60 42.13 -28.46
C CYS A 5 23.39 43.00 -27.45
N ILE A 6 23.20 42.72 -26.13
CA ILE A 6 24.18 42.36 -25.04
C ILE A 6 25.33 43.38 -24.71
N PRO A 7 25.90 43.51 -23.46
CA PRO A 7 25.92 42.67 -22.23
C PRO A 7 25.47 43.42 -20.95
N GLY A 8 25.23 42.85 -19.77
CA GLY A 8 25.77 41.68 -19.07
C GLY A 8 26.57 42.15 -17.84
N GLN A 9 26.10 41.89 -16.62
CA GLN A 9 26.97 41.53 -15.48
C GLN A 9 26.18 40.93 -14.30
N ARG A 10 26.75 39.84 -13.79
CA ARG A 10 26.32 39.05 -12.62
C ARG A 10 26.48 39.85 -11.33
N GLN A 11 25.53 39.70 -10.41
CA GLN A 11 25.86 39.65 -8.98
C GLN A 11 25.19 38.44 -8.33
N ARG A 12 26.03 37.61 -7.70
CA ARG A 12 25.61 36.55 -6.77
C ARG A 12 25.19 37.24 -5.48
N GLN A 13 23.99 36.95 -4.98
CA GLN A 13 23.71 37.04 -3.55
C GLN A 13 22.96 35.81 -3.09
N THR A 14 23.57 35.16 -2.11
CA THR A 14 23.09 34.05 -1.29
C THR A 14 21.94 34.51 -0.40
N GLY A 15 20.79 33.85 -0.45
CA GLY A 15 19.67 34.14 0.45
C GLY A 15 18.68 32.99 0.47
N GLY A 16 18.56 32.32 1.62
CA GLY A 16 17.66 31.20 1.83
C GLY A 16 16.20 31.58 1.55
N ALA A 17 15.55 30.82 0.68
CA ALA A 17 14.16 31.01 0.32
C ALA A 17 13.26 30.70 1.52
N THR A 18 12.64 31.75 2.08
CA THR A 18 11.55 31.63 3.05
C THR A 18 10.29 31.25 2.27
N GLN A 19 9.86 29.99 2.31
CA GLN A 19 8.60 29.58 1.69
C GLN A 19 7.41 30.05 2.54
N GLN A 20 6.71 31.08 2.07
CA GLN A 20 5.34 31.37 2.46
C GLN A 20 4.45 30.22 1.97
N VAL A 21 4.04 29.32 2.86
CA VAL A 21 3.05 28.31 2.51
C VAL A 21 1.67 28.82 2.94
N ARG A 22 0.86 29.28 1.97
CA ARG A 22 -0.60 29.33 2.14
C ARG A 22 -1.06 27.89 2.28
N ARG A 23 -1.57 27.50 3.46
CA ARG A 23 -2.19 26.18 3.65
C ARG A 23 -3.67 26.36 3.90
N ASP A 24 -4.44 25.79 2.99
CA ASP A 24 -5.86 25.51 3.16
C ASP A 24 -6.12 24.58 4.36
N SER A 25 -7.28 24.79 4.93
CA SER A 25 -7.89 24.20 6.12
C SER A 25 -7.66 22.70 6.31
N LYS A 26 -6.74 22.33 7.21
CA LYS A 26 -6.84 21.10 8.02
C LYS A 26 -6.43 21.43 9.46
N SER A 27 -7.31 21.07 10.40
CA SER A 27 -7.29 21.40 11.83
C SER A 27 -5.95 21.03 12.50
N ASN A 28 -5.18 22.07 12.84
CA ASN A 28 -3.98 21.96 13.67
C ASN A 28 -4.42 21.86 15.15
N PRO A 29 -3.92 20.90 15.95
CA PRO A 29 -4.30 20.74 17.36
C PRO A 29 -4.07 22.00 18.21
N CYS A 30 -3.13 22.86 17.81
CA CYS A 30 -2.88 24.15 18.45
C CYS A 30 -4.02 25.18 18.29
N ARG A 31 -5.00 24.97 17.39
CA ARG A 31 -6.14 25.90 17.29
C ARG A 31 -7.06 25.80 18.50
N GLN A 32 -7.31 24.60 19.02
CA GLN A 32 -8.30 24.37 20.07
C GLN A 32 -7.90 24.92 21.45
N LEU A 33 -6.60 25.09 21.73
CA LEU A 33 -6.14 25.63 23.02
C LEU A 33 -6.18 27.16 23.12
N CYS A 34 -6.34 27.88 22.00
CA CYS A 34 -6.17 29.33 21.95
C CYS A 34 -7.43 30.11 21.49
N GLU A 35 -8.59 29.47 21.34
CA GLU A 35 -9.81 30.17 20.87
C GLU A 35 -10.27 31.26 21.83
N HIS A 36 -10.05 31.09 23.14
CA HIS A 36 -10.40 32.08 24.17
C HIS A 36 -9.45 33.29 24.24
N LEU A 37 -8.29 33.23 23.58
CA LEU A 37 -7.24 34.25 23.72
C LEU A 37 -7.26 35.29 22.59
N PHE A 38 -7.97 35.03 21.49
CA PHE A 38 -8.00 35.92 20.33
C PHE A 38 -9.43 36.07 19.79
N ARG A 39 -9.91 37.32 19.65
CA ARG A 39 -11.23 37.62 19.06
C ARG A 39 -11.33 37.23 17.58
N GLU A 40 -10.20 37.26 16.86
CA GLU A 40 -10.08 36.76 15.50
C GLU A 40 -8.87 35.84 15.38
N PRO A 41 -8.96 34.73 14.65
CA PRO A 41 -7.86 33.80 14.49
C PRO A 41 -6.70 34.49 13.73
N PRO A 42 -5.46 34.37 14.22
CA PRO A 42 -4.32 35.00 13.57
C PRO A 42 -4.19 34.50 12.12
N ARG A 43 -4.12 35.43 11.17
CA ARG A 43 -4.05 35.14 9.73
C ARG A 43 -2.72 34.47 9.33
N PHE A 44 -1.69 34.59 10.17
CA PHE A 44 -0.39 33.97 9.97
C PHE A 44 0.15 33.45 11.31
N SER A 45 0.77 32.27 11.28
CA SER A 45 1.51 31.72 12.41
C SER A 45 2.88 31.22 11.94
N TYR A 46 3.95 31.67 12.60
CA TYR A 46 5.28 31.14 12.36
C TYR A 46 5.49 29.89 13.22
N LYS A 47 5.74 28.74 12.59
CA LYS A 47 6.26 27.57 13.31
C LYS A 47 7.78 27.65 13.31
N ARG A 48 8.39 27.49 14.49
CA ARG A 48 9.85 27.27 14.58
C ARG A 48 10.22 26.04 13.75
N GLY A 49 11.32 26.12 13.02
CA GLY A 49 11.90 24.94 12.36
C GLY A 49 12.33 23.90 13.40
N SER A 50 12.29 22.63 13.03
CA SER A 50 12.82 21.56 13.89
C SER A 50 14.33 21.70 14.03
N THR A 51 14.82 21.74 15.26
CA THR A 51 16.26 21.73 15.56
C THR A 51 16.80 20.30 15.60
N LEU A 52 18.12 20.15 15.54
CA LEU A 52 18.80 18.87 15.74
C LEU A 52 18.42 18.23 17.08
N LYS A 53 18.24 19.04 18.14
CA LYS A 53 17.77 18.56 19.45
C LYS A 53 16.36 17.99 19.40
N ASP A 54 15.43 18.67 18.69
CA ASP A 54 14.05 18.18 18.52
C ASP A 54 13.99 16.85 17.76
N LEU A 55 14.95 16.60 16.88
CA LEU A 55 15.07 15.35 16.11
C LEU A 55 15.70 14.20 16.92
N LEU A 56 16.70 14.51 17.74
CA LEU A 56 17.48 13.51 18.48
C LEU A 56 16.87 13.14 19.84
N SER A 57 16.10 14.03 20.47
CA SER A 57 15.48 13.80 21.77
C SER A 57 14.08 14.43 21.81
N PRO A 58 13.10 13.84 21.10
CA PRO A 58 11.74 14.35 21.13
C PRO A 58 11.16 14.21 22.54
N THR A 59 10.62 15.32 23.06
CA THR A 59 10.08 15.43 24.43
C THR A 59 8.83 14.55 24.63
N GLU A 60 8.12 14.25 23.54
CA GLU A 60 7.05 13.26 23.49
C GLU A 60 7.36 12.23 22.41
N PRO A 61 7.06 10.93 22.63
CA PRO A 61 7.13 9.95 21.56
C PRO A 61 6.22 10.42 20.42
N ARG A 62 6.80 10.59 19.24
CA ARG A 62 6.08 11.04 18.04
C ARG A 62 4.91 10.09 17.81
N GLN A 63 3.71 10.52 18.18
CA GLN A 63 2.52 9.72 17.94
C GLN A 63 2.34 9.62 16.43
N GLU A 64 2.62 8.44 15.87
CA GLU A 64 2.11 8.07 14.55
C GLU A 64 0.60 8.34 14.55
N ALA A 65 0.15 9.13 13.57
CA ALA A 65 -1.22 9.66 13.45
C ALA A 65 -2.26 8.67 13.99
N LEU A 66 -2.85 9.00 15.15
CA LEU A 66 -3.63 8.09 15.96
C LEU A 66 -5.03 7.76 15.39
N GLU A 67 -5.44 8.35 14.26
CA GLU A 67 -6.84 8.32 13.81
C GLU A 67 -7.22 7.15 12.87
N LEU A 68 -6.31 6.24 12.55
CA LEU A 68 -6.60 5.09 11.67
C LEU A 68 -6.50 3.72 12.37
N LYS A 69 -6.38 3.70 13.70
CA LYS A 69 -6.10 2.46 14.45
C LYS A 69 -7.28 1.50 14.56
N ASN A 70 -8.52 1.95 14.33
CA ASN A 70 -9.71 1.11 14.55
C ASN A 70 -10.31 0.53 13.26
N LYS A 71 -9.78 0.86 12.08
CA LYS A 71 -10.30 0.33 10.81
C LYS A 71 -9.49 -0.90 10.42
N LEU A 72 -10.13 -2.06 10.40
CA LEU A 72 -9.55 -3.29 9.88
C LEU A 72 -9.95 -3.49 8.41
N GLY A 73 -9.06 -4.10 7.63
CA GLY A 73 -9.27 -4.40 6.22
C GLY A 73 -8.32 -3.68 5.28
N THR A 74 -8.60 -3.82 3.98
CA THR A 74 -7.86 -3.16 2.89
C THR A 74 -8.65 -1.96 2.37
N PHE A 75 -7.99 -0.81 2.25
CA PHE A 75 -8.60 0.44 1.83
C PHE A 75 -7.86 1.07 0.64
N PRO A 76 -8.57 1.76 -0.25
CA PRO A 76 -7.94 2.52 -1.34
C PRO A 76 -7.03 3.62 -0.78
N CYS A 77 -5.88 3.83 -1.42
CA CYS A 77 -5.03 5.01 -1.16
C CYS A 77 -5.47 6.24 -1.96
N TYR A 78 -6.46 6.10 -2.85
CA TYR A 78 -6.98 7.12 -3.77
C TYR A 78 -5.99 7.75 -4.76
N ASN A 79 -4.73 7.29 -4.75
CA ASN A 79 -3.65 7.81 -5.59
C ASN A 79 -3.10 6.77 -6.59
N CYS A 80 -3.80 5.65 -6.83
CA CYS A 80 -3.35 4.66 -7.82
C CYS A 80 -4.48 3.86 -8.48
N ASN A 81 -4.19 3.37 -9.69
CA ASN A 81 -5.12 2.57 -10.51
C ASN A 81 -5.46 1.18 -9.94
N CYS A 82 -4.82 0.76 -8.85
CA CYS A 82 -5.17 -0.48 -8.15
C CYS A 82 -6.39 -0.31 -7.24
N CYS A 83 -6.73 0.93 -6.87
CA CYS A 83 -7.84 1.22 -5.94
C CYS A 83 -9.19 0.73 -6.46
N THR A 84 -9.39 0.71 -7.78
CA THR A 84 -10.65 0.31 -8.43
C THR A 84 -10.97 -1.18 -8.29
N SER A 85 -9.93 -2.00 -8.07
CA SER A 85 -10.05 -3.45 -7.94
C SER A 85 -9.97 -3.95 -6.49
N ILE A 86 -10.05 -3.08 -5.48
CA ILE A 86 -9.97 -3.48 -4.07
C ILE A 86 -11.27 -4.12 -3.60
N ILE A 87 -11.15 -5.24 -2.87
CA ILE A 87 -12.19 -5.78 -2.01
C ILE A 87 -12.07 -5.11 -0.63
N LYS A 88 -12.99 -4.18 -0.34
CA LYS A 88 -12.99 -3.40 0.91
C LYS A 88 -13.45 -4.25 2.10
N GLY A 89 -13.29 -3.70 3.30
CA GLY A 89 -13.84 -4.26 4.54
C GLY A 89 -12.90 -5.18 5.32
N PRO A 90 -13.28 -5.55 6.56
CA PRO A 90 -12.42 -6.27 7.49
C PRO A 90 -12.35 -7.78 7.26
N ASN A 91 -13.26 -8.36 6.47
CA ASN A 91 -13.43 -9.81 6.39
C ASN A 91 -13.29 -10.34 4.96
N ILE A 92 -12.98 -11.62 4.79
CA ILE A 92 -13.01 -12.30 3.49
C ILE A 92 -13.74 -13.64 3.62
N HIS A 93 -14.50 -14.03 2.61
CA HIS A 93 -15.15 -15.33 2.58
C HIS A 93 -14.21 -16.40 2.03
N HIS A 94 -14.20 -17.57 2.67
CA HIS A 94 -13.55 -18.76 2.14
C HIS A 94 -14.18 -19.15 0.79
N PRO A 95 -13.40 -19.44 -0.27
CA PRO A 95 -13.93 -19.65 -1.62
C PRO A 95 -14.95 -20.79 -1.72
N THR A 96 -14.66 -21.95 -1.11
CA THR A 96 -15.55 -23.13 -1.16
C THR A 96 -16.58 -23.17 -0.03
N LYS A 97 -16.15 -22.90 1.21
CA LYS A 97 -16.98 -23.05 2.41
C LYS A 97 -17.91 -21.86 2.64
N GLY A 98 -17.65 -20.71 2.03
CA GLY A 98 -18.39 -19.46 2.25
C GLY A 98 -18.19 -18.82 3.64
N THR A 99 -17.49 -19.51 4.55
CA THR A 99 -17.24 -19.05 5.91
C THR A 99 -16.50 -17.72 5.94
N GLU A 100 -16.96 -16.82 6.80
CA GLU A 100 -16.37 -15.50 6.93
C GLU A 100 -15.10 -15.56 7.80
N ILE A 101 -14.00 -15.02 7.28
CA ILE A 101 -12.69 -14.98 7.93
C ILE A 101 -12.38 -13.53 8.28
N PRO A 102 -12.35 -13.16 9.57
CA PRO A 102 -12.00 -11.82 9.99
C PRO A 102 -10.51 -11.55 9.86
N LEU A 103 -10.14 -10.43 9.25
CA LEU A 103 -8.76 -9.99 9.09
C LEU A 103 -8.39 -9.01 10.20
N LYS A 104 -7.20 -9.19 10.78
CA LYS A 104 -6.68 -8.39 11.90
C LYS A 104 -5.70 -7.31 11.45
N THR A 105 -5.76 -6.90 10.20
CA THR A 105 -4.78 -5.98 9.61
C THR A 105 -5.46 -4.77 8.99
N PHE A 106 -4.84 -3.60 9.14
CA PHE A 106 -5.13 -2.42 8.34
C PHE A 106 -4.10 -2.35 7.20
N ALA A 107 -4.58 -2.23 5.97
CA ALA A 107 -3.72 -2.12 4.80
C ALA A 107 -4.28 -1.14 3.77
N THR A 108 -3.37 -0.59 2.98
CA THR A 108 -3.70 0.21 1.80
C THR A 108 -2.89 -0.25 0.59
N CYS A 109 -3.10 0.37 -0.57
CA CYS A 109 -2.32 0.11 -1.79
C CYS A 109 -0.80 0.22 -1.61
N SER A 110 -0.32 1.01 -0.64
CA SER A 110 1.10 1.23 -0.40
C SER A 110 1.69 0.31 0.67
N SER A 111 0.89 -0.56 1.30
CA SER A 111 1.39 -1.52 2.29
C SER A 111 2.45 -2.45 1.69
N THR A 112 3.52 -2.69 2.46
CA THR A 112 4.66 -3.54 2.13
C THR A 112 4.69 -4.76 3.06
N HIS A 113 5.48 -5.78 2.71
CA HIS A 113 5.62 -7.02 3.51
C HIS A 113 4.26 -7.68 3.78
N VAL A 114 3.48 -7.89 2.72
CA VAL A 114 2.10 -8.38 2.83
C VAL A 114 1.92 -9.74 2.20
N VAL A 115 0.96 -10.49 2.72
CA VAL A 115 0.27 -11.58 2.03
C VAL A 115 -1.05 -11.02 1.50
N TYR A 116 -1.30 -11.21 0.21
CA TYR A 116 -2.48 -10.71 -0.48
C TYR A 116 -3.18 -11.85 -1.23
N THR A 117 -4.43 -11.59 -1.60
CA THR A 117 -5.20 -12.46 -2.47
C THR A 117 -5.64 -11.72 -3.74
N LEU A 118 -5.72 -12.47 -4.83
CA LEU A 118 -6.44 -12.09 -6.04
C LEU A 118 -7.68 -12.97 -6.17
N LYS A 119 -8.82 -12.36 -6.50
CA LYS A 119 -10.08 -13.04 -6.72
C LYS A 119 -10.49 -12.91 -8.19
N CYS A 120 -10.76 -14.05 -8.79
CA CYS A 120 -11.34 -14.17 -10.13
C CYS A 120 -12.88 -14.04 -10.06
N PRO A 121 -13.58 -13.52 -11.09
CA PRO A 121 -15.05 -13.53 -11.15
C PRO A 121 -15.69 -14.93 -10.97
N CYS A 122 -15.02 -16.02 -11.34
CA CYS A 122 -15.53 -17.39 -11.10
C CYS A 122 -15.42 -17.85 -9.63
N GLY A 123 -14.91 -17.01 -8.72
CA GLY A 123 -14.80 -17.33 -7.29
C GLY A 123 -13.44 -17.90 -6.87
N MET A 124 -12.64 -18.42 -7.81
CA MET A 124 -11.30 -18.92 -7.52
C MET A 124 -10.38 -17.81 -7.00
N MET A 125 -9.47 -18.20 -6.10
CA MET A 125 -8.52 -17.28 -5.47
C MET A 125 -7.07 -17.69 -5.75
N TYR A 126 -6.21 -16.70 -5.81
CA TYR A 126 -4.75 -16.83 -5.78
C TYR A 126 -4.24 -16.15 -4.51
N ILE A 127 -3.26 -16.75 -3.86
CA ILE A 127 -2.56 -16.18 -2.70
C ILE A 127 -1.11 -15.91 -3.09
N GLY A 128 -0.62 -14.72 -2.75
CA GLY A 128 0.75 -14.33 -3.02
C GLY A 128 1.33 -13.48 -1.90
N LYS A 129 2.66 -13.48 -1.77
CA LYS A 129 3.41 -12.52 -0.93
C LYS A 129 4.07 -11.40 -1.74
N THR A 130 4.43 -10.31 -1.06
CA THR A 130 5.34 -9.30 -1.59
C THR A 130 6.06 -8.54 -0.48
N ILE A 131 7.36 -8.32 -0.64
CA ILE A 131 8.14 -7.39 0.19
C ILE A 131 7.88 -5.94 -0.24
N ARG A 132 7.79 -5.71 -1.55
CA ARG A 132 7.46 -4.40 -2.15
C ARG A 132 6.01 -4.02 -1.88
N SER A 133 5.66 -2.78 -2.20
CA SER A 133 4.29 -2.29 -2.06
C SER A 133 3.30 -3.13 -2.89
N VAL A 134 2.15 -3.44 -2.30
CA VAL A 134 1.16 -4.33 -2.93
C VAL A 134 0.66 -3.77 -4.27
N ASN A 135 0.48 -2.46 -4.41
CA ASN A 135 0.08 -1.85 -5.68
C ASN A 135 1.02 -2.18 -6.85
N THR A 136 2.33 -2.23 -6.62
CA THR A 136 3.32 -2.57 -7.63
C THR A 136 3.12 -4.01 -8.07
N ARG A 137 2.92 -4.92 -7.11
CA ARG A 137 2.66 -6.33 -7.40
C ARG A 137 1.34 -6.55 -8.14
N ILE A 138 0.29 -5.82 -7.79
CA ILE A 138 -1.01 -5.88 -8.49
C ILE A 138 -0.88 -5.36 -9.93
N LYS A 139 -0.10 -4.31 -10.19
CA LYS A 139 0.13 -3.81 -11.55
C LYS A 139 0.83 -4.86 -12.42
N GLU A 140 1.80 -5.57 -11.87
CA GLU A 140 2.50 -6.67 -12.55
C GLU A 140 1.53 -7.79 -12.93
N HIS A 141 0.70 -8.26 -12.00
CA HIS A 141 -0.34 -9.25 -12.29
C HIS A 141 -1.31 -8.77 -13.37
N LYS A 142 -1.77 -7.52 -13.29
CA LYS A 142 -2.61 -6.94 -14.36
C LYS A 142 -1.88 -6.85 -15.70
N ASN A 143 -0.55 -6.74 -15.71
CA ASN A 143 0.23 -6.72 -16.94
C ASN A 143 0.38 -8.12 -17.54
N THR A 144 0.67 -9.13 -16.73
CA THR A 144 0.79 -10.52 -17.20
C THR A 144 -0.54 -11.06 -17.70
N ILE A 145 -1.67 -10.70 -17.08
CA ILE A 145 -3.01 -11.06 -17.58
C ILE A 145 -3.31 -10.41 -18.94
N ARG A 146 -3.00 -9.11 -19.12
CA ARG A 146 -3.28 -8.39 -20.37
C ARG A 146 -2.47 -8.88 -21.55
N ASN A 147 -1.21 -9.22 -21.30
CA ASN A 147 -0.24 -9.58 -22.34
C ASN A 147 0.10 -11.07 -22.30
N PHE A 148 -0.85 -11.91 -21.88
CA PHE A 148 -0.61 -13.34 -21.71
C PHE A 148 -0.15 -13.98 -23.03
N ALA A 149 0.96 -14.70 -22.95
CA ALA A 149 1.46 -15.58 -24.00
C ALA A 149 2.08 -16.83 -23.37
N LEU A 150 1.75 -18.00 -23.91
CA LEU A 150 2.26 -19.30 -23.47
C LEU A 150 3.80 -19.32 -23.54
N ASP A 151 4.45 -20.00 -22.59
CA ASP A 151 5.92 -20.18 -22.54
C ASP A 151 6.73 -18.88 -22.50
N THR A 152 6.14 -17.80 -21.97
CA THR A 152 6.82 -16.51 -21.74
C THR A 152 6.85 -16.14 -20.26
N TYR A 153 7.55 -15.06 -19.90
CA TYR A 153 7.51 -14.50 -18.54
C TYR A 153 6.09 -14.08 -18.08
N THR A 154 5.17 -13.92 -19.03
CA THR A 154 3.76 -13.59 -18.73
C THR A 154 2.91 -14.82 -18.48
N ASP A 155 3.42 -16.04 -18.71
CA ASP A 155 2.75 -17.30 -18.39
C ASP A 155 2.87 -17.58 -16.89
N THR A 156 1.99 -16.96 -16.13
CA THR A 156 1.85 -17.14 -14.68
C THR A 156 0.58 -17.92 -14.41
N SER A 157 0.48 -18.58 -13.25
CA SER A 157 -0.72 -19.36 -12.89
C SER A 157 -2.02 -18.54 -12.97
N VAL A 158 -1.96 -17.24 -12.64
CA VAL A 158 -3.08 -16.29 -12.70
C VAL A 158 -3.42 -15.91 -14.14
N SER A 159 -2.43 -15.53 -14.96
CA SER A 159 -2.69 -15.11 -16.35
C SER A 159 -3.16 -16.28 -17.21
N ARG A 160 -2.58 -17.47 -17.03
CA ARG A 160 -3.02 -18.70 -17.66
C ARG A 160 -4.49 -19.00 -17.33
N HIS A 161 -4.86 -18.95 -16.05
CA HIS A 161 -6.24 -19.13 -15.62
C HIS A 161 -7.20 -18.11 -16.26
N PHE A 162 -6.83 -16.81 -16.29
CA PHE A 162 -7.68 -15.78 -16.89
C PHE A 162 -7.88 -16.00 -18.40
N SER A 163 -6.84 -16.47 -19.09
CA SER A 163 -6.91 -16.84 -20.51
C SER A 163 -7.84 -18.04 -20.74
N GLU A 164 -7.61 -19.14 -20.01
CA GLU A 164 -8.41 -20.37 -20.11
C GLU A 164 -9.89 -20.14 -19.78
N ALA A 165 -10.16 -19.36 -18.73
CA ALA A 165 -11.51 -19.04 -18.27
C ALA A 165 -12.17 -17.88 -19.06
N LYS A 166 -11.48 -17.30 -20.05
CA LYS A 166 -11.97 -16.15 -20.85
C LYS A 166 -12.40 -14.95 -20.00
N HIS A 167 -11.70 -14.69 -18.90
CA HIS A 167 -11.98 -13.56 -18.02
C HIS A 167 -11.08 -12.37 -18.34
N HIS A 168 -11.62 -11.16 -18.15
CA HIS A 168 -10.91 -9.92 -18.43
C HIS A 168 -10.22 -9.36 -17.17
N VAL A 169 -9.06 -8.71 -17.37
CA VAL A 169 -8.27 -8.11 -16.28
C VAL A 169 -9.05 -7.09 -15.42
N SER A 170 -10.06 -6.43 -15.98
CA SER A 170 -10.90 -5.48 -15.24
C SER A 170 -11.77 -6.15 -14.17
N GLN A 171 -12.03 -7.45 -14.32
CA GLN A 171 -12.82 -8.25 -13.37
C GLN A 171 -11.97 -8.74 -12.19
N LEU A 172 -10.63 -8.68 -12.29
CA LEU A 172 -9.72 -9.04 -11.21
C LEU A 172 -9.98 -8.15 -9.99
N LYS A 173 -10.22 -8.77 -8.83
CA LYS A 173 -10.29 -8.10 -7.54
C LYS A 173 -9.15 -8.54 -6.63
N TRP A 174 -8.76 -7.72 -5.65
CA TRP A 174 -7.67 -8.05 -4.73
C TRP A 174 -7.89 -7.51 -3.32
N LYS A 175 -7.22 -8.14 -2.35
CA LYS A 175 -7.27 -7.77 -0.93
C LYS A 175 -5.97 -8.14 -0.22
N VAL A 176 -5.57 -7.38 0.80
CA VAL A 176 -4.50 -7.80 1.72
C VAL A 176 -5.11 -8.67 2.81
N LEU A 177 -4.52 -9.85 3.02
CA LEU A 177 -4.92 -10.78 4.07
C LEU A 177 -4.15 -10.51 5.36
N GLU A 178 -2.86 -10.18 5.23
CA GLU A 178 -1.98 -9.95 6.36
C GLU A 178 -0.85 -8.99 6.00
N VAL A 179 -0.57 -8.05 6.90
CA VAL A 179 0.68 -7.29 6.93
C VAL A 179 1.60 -7.97 7.94
N VAL A 180 2.67 -8.62 7.45
CA VAL A 180 3.56 -9.40 8.29
C VAL A 180 4.46 -8.45 9.07
N LYS A 181 4.49 -8.62 10.39
CA LYS A 181 5.37 -7.85 11.28
C LYS A 181 6.67 -8.59 11.47
N ARG A 182 7.79 -7.86 11.47
CA ARG A 182 9.07 -8.45 11.82
C ARG A 182 9.12 -8.71 13.33
N PRO A 183 9.61 -9.87 13.78
CA PRO A 183 9.94 -10.09 15.17
C PRO A 183 11.00 -9.10 15.67
N GLN A 184 10.96 -8.78 16.97
CA GLN A 184 11.94 -7.89 17.62
C GLN A 184 13.38 -8.40 17.49
N ARG A 185 13.57 -9.72 17.53
CA ARG A 185 14.89 -10.37 17.37
C ARG A 185 15.36 -10.47 15.91
N GLY A 186 14.70 -9.75 15.01
CA GLY A 186 14.97 -9.82 13.57
C GLY A 186 14.37 -11.08 12.93
N GLY A 187 15.07 -11.60 11.94
CA GLY A 187 14.59 -12.69 11.08
C GLY A 187 14.61 -12.30 9.60
N ASN A 188 14.69 -13.32 8.75
CA ASN A 188 14.66 -13.16 7.30
C ASN A 188 13.21 -12.92 6.83
N TRP A 189 12.96 -11.75 6.23
CA TRP A 189 11.65 -11.38 5.69
C TRP A 189 11.10 -12.39 4.71
N ASP A 190 11.97 -12.96 3.87
CA ASP A 190 11.54 -13.87 2.82
C ASP A 190 11.06 -15.20 3.39
N LYS A 191 11.78 -15.74 4.40
CA LYS A 191 11.36 -16.94 5.15
C LYS A 191 10.04 -16.69 5.87
N LEU A 192 9.90 -15.56 6.58
CA LEU A 192 8.66 -15.21 7.29
C LEU A 192 7.46 -15.09 6.34
N LEU A 193 7.63 -14.37 5.22
CA LEU A 193 6.56 -14.20 4.24
C LEU A 193 6.21 -15.53 3.54
N LEU A 194 7.19 -16.38 3.23
CA LEU A 194 6.92 -17.72 2.66
C LEU A 194 6.09 -18.58 3.61
N GLN A 195 6.41 -18.58 4.90
CA GLN A 195 5.65 -19.33 5.90
C GLN A 195 4.21 -18.82 6.03
N ARG A 196 4.02 -17.49 6.03
CA ARG A 196 2.66 -16.90 6.08
C ARG A 196 1.89 -17.14 4.79
N GLU A 197 2.54 -17.03 3.64
CA GLU A 197 1.94 -17.36 2.33
C GLU A 197 1.47 -18.82 2.28
N ALA A 198 2.34 -19.76 2.68
CA ALA A 198 2.01 -21.18 2.69
C ALA A 198 0.80 -21.50 3.60
N TRP A 199 0.76 -20.89 4.78
CA TRP A 199 -0.37 -21.01 5.70
C TRP A 199 -1.68 -20.46 5.11
N TRP A 200 -1.61 -19.32 4.40
CA TRP A 200 -2.80 -18.74 3.76
C TRP A 200 -3.25 -19.53 2.52
N ILE A 201 -2.33 -20.10 1.75
CA ILE A 201 -2.66 -20.99 0.61
C ILE A 201 -3.49 -22.18 1.11
N GLU A 202 -3.02 -22.84 2.17
CA GLU A 202 -3.72 -23.96 2.80
C GLU A 202 -5.07 -23.50 3.38
N LYS A 203 -5.08 -22.42 4.15
CA LYS A 203 -6.31 -21.92 4.79
C LYS A 203 -7.41 -21.51 3.81
N MET A 204 -7.04 -21.09 2.60
CA MET A 204 -7.97 -20.60 1.58
C MET A 204 -8.26 -21.64 0.49
N ASP A 205 -7.73 -22.87 0.60
CA ASP A 205 -7.85 -23.92 -0.43
C ASP A 205 -7.50 -23.38 -1.85
N SER A 206 -6.43 -22.55 -1.94
CA SER A 206 -6.15 -21.78 -3.17
C SER A 206 -5.30 -22.50 -4.20
N THR A 207 -4.91 -23.75 -3.94
CA THR A 207 -4.20 -24.60 -4.90
C THR A 207 -5.17 -25.19 -5.94
N LYS A 208 -4.66 -25.45 -7.15
CA LYS A 208 -5.42 -26.17 -8.18
C LYS A 208 -5.89 -27.54 -7.63
N PRO A 209 -7.11 -28.00 -7.99
CA PRO A 209 -8.05 -27.38 -8.94
C PRO A 209 -8.98 -26.33 -8.34
N LEU A 210 -9.00 -26.15 -7.02
CA LEU A 210 -9.97 -25.26 -6.34
C LEU A 210 -9.57 -23.77 -6.39
N GLY A 211 -8.29 -23.48 -6.61
CA GLY A 211 -7.78 -22.13 -6.79
C GLY A 211 -6.70 -22.01 -7.87
N MET A 212 -6.06 -20.84 -7.89
CA MET A 212 -5.14 -20.42 -8.94
C MET A 212 -3.65 -20.63 -8.60
N ASN A 213 -3.29 -21.07 -7.40
CA ASN A 213 -1.90 -21.43 -7.06
C ASN A 213 -1.55 -22.80 -7.66
N ASP A 214 -0.39 -22.93 -8.30
CA ASP A 214 0.04 -24.21 -8.89
C ASP A 214 0.37 -25.25 -7.81
N PHE A 215 1.04 -24.85 -6.72
CA PHE A 215 1.35 -25.70 -5.57
C PHE A 215 1.61 -24.87 -4.31
N ASN A 216 1.63 -25.52 -3.15
CA ASN A 216 2.03 -24.94 -1.87
C ASN A 216 3.36 -25.54 -1.39
N SER A 217 4.44 -24.76 -1.31
CA SER A 217 5.74 -25.27 -0.87
C SER A 217 5.97 -25.07 0.63
N LEU A 218 6.07 -26.17 1.37
CA LEU A 218 6.36 -26.16 2.80
C LEU A 218 7.87 -26.16 3.14
N LYS A 219 8.74 -26.03 2.14
CA LYS A 219 10.21 -25.97 2.33
C LYS A 219 10.66 -24.84 3.26
N CYS A 220 9.84 -23.80 3.40
CA CYS A 220 10.12 -22.68 4.30
C CYS A 220 10.00 -23.01 5.80
N PHE A 221 9.52 -24.22 6.16
CA PHE A 221 9.45 -24.70 7.55
C PHE A 221 10.60 -25.63 7.95
N LEU A 222 11.39 -26.07 6.97
CA LEU A 222 12.63 -26.80 7.19
C LEU A 222 13.80 -25.82 7.49
#